data_AF-A0A4P8WNG5-F1
#
_entry.id   AF-A0A4P8WNG5-F1
#
_cell.length_a   1.000
_cell.length_b   1.000
_cell.length_c   1.000
_cell.angle_alpha   90.00
_cell.angle_beta   90.00
_cell.angle_gamma   90.00
#
_symmetry.space_group_name_H-M   'P 1'
#
loop_
_entity.id
_entity.type
_entity.pdbx_description
1 polymer ?
#
loop_
_entity_poly.entity_id
_entity_poly.type
_entity_poly.pdbx_seq_one_letter_code
_entity_poly.pdbx_strand_id
1 'polypeptide(L)'
;MASLFAAASYSLNVPAETARPVSPGDDSVKQTVTSPAGNVKFTVDISSGTPHYSVSFEDSTVVKSSRLGFEFKNQPNFGVGSDASEITVTGSE
;
A
#
# COMPACT_ATOMS: atom_id res chain seq x y z
N MET A 1 6.00 -44.05 33.19
CA MET A 1 6.10 -43.50 31.81
C MET A 1 5.02 -42.44 31.64
N ALA A 2 5.40 -41.17 31.47
CA ALA A 2 4.50 -40.11 31.01
C ALA A 2 5.09 -39.53 29.72
N SER A 3 4.34 -39.65 28.63
CA SER A 3 4.75 -39.19 27.30
C SER A 3 4.47 -37.70 27.20
N LEU A 4 5.53 -36.87 27.22
CA LEU A 4 5.45 -35.44 26.91
C LEU A 4 5.49 -35.32 25.38
N PHE A 5 4.33 -35.17 24.75
CA PHE A 5 4.27 -34.86 23.32
C PHE A 5 4.85 -33.46 23.11
N ALA A 6 6.01 -33.41 22.46
CA ALA A 6 6.62 -32.18 21.99
C ALA A 6 5.67 -31.51 20.99
N ALA A 7 5.24 -30.29 21.29
CA ALA A 7 4.61 -29.41 20.32
C ALA A 7 5.65 -29.11 19.23
N ALA A 8 5.56 -29.79 18.09
CA ALA A 8 6.32 -29.43 16.91
C ALA A 8 5.81 -28.06 16.43
N SER A 9 6.55 -27.01 16.75
CA SER A 9 6.37 -25.70 16.15
C SER A 9 6.57 -25.84 14.64
N TYR A 10 5.49 -25.79 13.87
CA TYR A 10 5.56 -25.60 12.42
C TYR A 10 6.04 -24.18 12.16
N SER A 11 7.35 -23.95 12.27
CA SER A 11 7.97 -22.76 11.71
C SER A 11 8.04 -22.98 10.21
N LEU A 12 7.00 -22.53 9.49
CA LEU A 12 7.10 -22.36 8.05
C LEU A 12 8.29 -21.41 7.82
N ASN A 13 9.30 -21.89 7.10
CA ASN A 13 10.46 -21.08 6.75
C ASN A 13 10.01 -19.99 5.77
N VAL A 14 9.64 -18.83 6.32
CA VAL A 14 9.29 -17.65 5.52
C VAL A 14 10.57 -17.13 4.85
N PRO A 15 10.60 -16.98 3.52
CA PRO A 15 11.74 -16.37 2.85
C PRO A 15 12.09 -15.02 3.48
N ALA A 16 13.37 -14.74 3.70
CA ALA A 16 13.82 -13.52 4.37
C ALA A 16 13.29 -12.24 3.69
N GLU A 17 13.10 -12.28 2.37
CA GLU A 17 12.44 -11.24 1.56
C GLU A 17 11.01 -10.95 2.02
N THR A 18 10.23 -11.98 2.32
CA THR A 18 8.83 -11.88 2.76
C THR A 18 8.71 -11.53 4.25
N ALA A 19 9.75 -11.84 5.04
CA ALA A 19 9.85 -11.50 6.44
C ALA A 19 10.55 -10.15 6.71
N ARG A 20 10.82 -9.36 5.67
CA ARG A 20 11.41 -8.02 5.83
C ARG A 20 10.46 -7.19 6.71
N PRO A 21 10.92 -6.64 7.85
CA PRO A 21 10.10 -5.76 8.65
C PRO A 21 9.72 -4.53 7.82
N VAL A 22 8.50 -4.05 8.03
CA VAL A 22 8.11 -2.70 7.60
C VAL A 22 9.05 -1.71 8.29
N SER A 23 9.74 -0.89 7.50
CA SER A 23 10.63 0.13 8.06
C SER A 23 9.79 1.34 8.48
N PRO A 24 9.91 1.81 9.74
CA PRO A 24 9.28 3.06 10.16
C PRO A 24 9.77 4.21 9.27
N GLY A 25 8.85 5.08 8.82
CA GLY A 25 9.17 6.28 8.06
C GLY A 25 8.61 6.34 6.64
N ASP A 26 7.78 5.37 6.23
CA ASP A 26 7.12 5.39 4.91
C ASP A 26 5.70 5.99 4.94
N ASP A 27 5.50 6.99 5.81
CA ASP A 27 4.24 7.75 5.96
C ASP A 27 4.19 8.99 5.05
N SER A 28 5.04 9.03 4.01
CA SER A 28 5.01 10.11 3.03
C SER A 28 3.66 10.16 2.32
N VAL A 29 3.13 11.37 2.10
CA VAL A 29 1.93 11.64 1.29
C VAL A 29 2.05 11.16 -0.15
N LYS A 30 3.26 10.80 -0.58
CA LYS A 30 3.56 10.21 -1.88
C LYS A 30 4.39 8.95 -1.70
N GLN A 31 3.90 7.86 -2.26
CA GLN A 31 4.49 6.54 -2.16
C GLN A 31 4.75 5.94 -3.54
N THR A 32 5.87 5.26 -3.72
CA THR A 32 6.22 4.60 -4.99
C THR A 32 6.74 3.21 -4.75
N VAL A 33 6.09 2.23 -5.38
CA VAL A 33 6.53 0.84 -5.40
C VAL A 33 6.98 0.46 -6.81
N THR A 34 7.97 -0.42 -6.89
CA THR A 34 8.57 -0.83 -8.16
C THR A 34 8.38 -2.33 -8.37
N SER A 35 8.18 -2.76 -9.62
CA SER A 35 8.16 -4.19 -9.96
C SER A 35 9.50 -4.87 -9.63
N PRO A 36 9.52 -6.22 -9.48
CA PRO A 36 10.76 -6.95 -9.22
C PRO A 36 11.86 -6.71 -10.26
N ALA A 37 11.46 -6.47 -11.51
CA ALA A 37 12.38 -6.18 -12.61
C ALA A 37 12.78 -4.70 -12.71
N GLY A 38 12.27 -3.81 -11.85
CA GLY A 38 12.63 -2.40 -11.84
C GLY A 38 11.96 -1.54 -12.91
N ASN A 39 11.31 -2.15 -13.89
CA ASN A 39 10.84 -1.48 -15.11
C ASN A 39 9.44 -0.87 -15.00
N VAL A 40 8.64 -1.24 -13.98
CA VAL A 40 7.33 -0.65 -13.73
C VAL A 40 7.37 0.06 -12.39
N LYS A 41 6.97 1.34 -12.37
CA LYS A 41 6.80 2.11 -11.13
C LYS A 41 5.33 2.48 -10.98
N PHE A 42 4.77 2.17 -9.82
CA PHE A 42 3.43 2.55 -9.42
C PHE A 42 3.54 3.57 -8.29
N THR A 43 2.93 4.74 -8.49
CA THR A 43 2.97 5.83 -7.51
C THR A 43 1.57 6.17 -7.05
N VAL A 44 1.37 6.29 -5.74
CA VAL A 44 0.18 6.87 -5.10
C VAL A 44 0.55 8.21 -4.52
N ASP A 45 -0.30 9.22 -4.73
CA ASP A 45 -0.10 10.59 -4.25
C ASP A 45 -1.40 11.11 -3.63
N ILE A 46 -1.32 11.57 -2.39
CA ILE A 46 -2.43 12.11 -1.59
C ILE A 46 -2.10 13.56 -1.14
N SER A 47 -1.10 14.20 -1.74
CA SER A 47 -0.66 15.55 -1.34
C SER A 47 -1.76 16.61 -1.49
N SER A 48 -2.77 16.36 -2.33
CA SER A 48 -3.94 17.21 -2.52
C SER A 48 -5.17 16.79 -1.70
N GLY A 49 -5.00 15.80 -0.81
CA GLY A 49 -6.08 15.22 -0.02
C GLY A 49 -7.04 14.30 -0.79
N THR A 50 -6.89 14.23 -2.12
CA THR A 50 -7.59 13.30 -3.02
C THR A 50 -6.57 12.29 -3.55
N PRO A 51 -6.74 10.97 -3.33
CA PRO A 51 -5.80 9.97 -3.81
C PRO A 51 -5.78 9.88 -5.33
N HIS A 52 -4.57 9.95 -5.88
CA HIS A 52 -4.29 9.69 -7.29
C HIS A 52 -3.23 8.61 -7.43
N TYR A 53 -3.31 7.83 -8.51
CA TYR A 53 -2.25 6.93 -8.90
C TYR A 53 -1.73 7.23 -10.30
N SER A 54 -0.48 6.83 -10.55
CA SER A 54 0.14 6.88 -11.88
C SER A 54 1.06 5.68 -12.08
N VAL A 55 1.28 5.31 -13.34
CA VAL A 55 2.15 4.18 -13.70
C VAL A 55 3.14 4.61 -14.78
N SER A 56 4.41 4.28 -14.58
CA SER A 56 5.43 4.38 -15.63
C SER A 56 6.02 3.02 -15.96
N PHE A 57 6.40 2.85 -17.22
CA PHE A 57 7.17 1.74 -17.75
C PHE A 57 8.44 2.30 -18.38
N GLU A 58 9.61 1.85 -17.92
CA GLU A 58 10.92 2.34 -18.39
C GLU A 58 10.98 3.89 -18.40
N ASP A 59 10.57 4.50 -17.28
CA ASP A 59 10.48 5.95 -17.06
C ASP A 59 9.48 6.73 -17.95
N SER A 60 8.78 6.04 -18.86
CA SER A 60 7.68 6.63 -19.65
C SER A 60 6.35 6.46 -18.91
N THR A 61 5.61 7.56 -18.70
CA THR A 61 4.27 7.49 -18.11
C THR A 61 3.29 6.80 -19.06
N VAL A 62 2.79 5.64 -18.66
CA VAL A 62 1.82 4.84 -19.43
C VAL A 62 0.40 4.99 -18.87
N VAL A 63 0.27 5.29 -17.58
CA VAL A 63 -0.99 5.70 -16.96
C VAL A 63 -0.77 7.06 -16.30
N LYS A 64 -1.46 8.08 -16.83
CA LYS A 64 -1.47 9.42 -16.24
C LYS A 64 -2.17 9.40 -14.89
N SER A 65 -1.98 10.48 -14.13
CA SER A 65 -2.66 10.69 -12.84
C SER A 65 -4.15 10.38 -12.95
N SER A 66 -4.59 9.40 -12.16
CA SER A 66 -5.94 8.85 -12.17
C SER A 66 -6.46 8.77 -10.74
N ARG A 67 -7.70 9.21 -10.52
CA ARG A 67 -8.33 9.24 -9.19
C ARG A 67 -8.59 7.82 -8.67
N LEU A 68 -8.45 7.63 -7.37
CA LEU A 68 -8.72 6.38 -6.67
C LEU A 68 -9.68 6.61 -5.50
N GLY A 69 -10.75 5.81 -5.42
CA GLY A 69 -11.68 5.90 -4.30
C GLY A 69 -13.01 5.19 -4.52
N PHE A 70 -13.95 5.45 -3.61
CA PHE A 70 -15.29 4.86 -3.60
C PHE A 70 -16.35 5.91 -3.29
N GLU A 71 -17.48 5.79 -3.99
CA GLU A 71 -18.70 6.50 -3.63
C GLU A 71 -19.65 5.57 -2.86
N PHE A 72 -20.31 6.11 -1.84
CA PHE A 72 -21.23 5.34 -1.02
C PHE A 72 -22.58 6.03 -0.93
N LYS A 73 -23.64 5.24 -0.72
CA LYS A 73 -25.00 5.77 -0.64
C LYS A 73 -25.33 6.45 0.70
N ASN A 74 -24.83 5.90 1.81
CA ASN A 74 -25.27 6.26 3.17
C ASN A 74 -24.10 6.66 4.10
N GLN A 75 -22.93 7.00 3.53
CA GLN A 75 -21.76 7.48 4.27
C GLN A 75 -20.94 8.41 3.36
N PRO A 76 -20.04 9.24 3.92
CA PRO A 76 -19.14 10.08 3.12
C PRO A 76 -18.33 9.26 2.12
N ASN A 77 -18.07 9.84 0.95
CA ASN A 77 -17.26 9.19 -0.06
C ASN A 77 -15.80 9.12 0.38
N PHE A 78 -15.07 8.14 -0.15
CA PHE A 78 -13.65 7.98 0.12
C PHE A 78 -12.86 8.36 -1.12
N GLY A 79 -12.14 9.48 -1.07
CA GLY A 79 -11.14 9.88 -2.08
C GLY A 79 -11.68 10.28 -3.47
N VAL A 80 -12.97 10.10 -3.76
CA VAL A 80 -13.61 10.52 -5.03
C VAL A 80 -15.05 10.97 -4.80
N GLY A 81 -15.57 11.80 -5.71
CA GLY A 81 -16.92 12.35 -5.61
C GLY A 81 -16.97 13.69 -4.86
N SER A 82 -18.09 14.40 -4.96
CA SER A 82 -18.25 15.77 -4.44
C SER A 82 -18.24 15.87 -2.91
N ASP A 83 -18.74 14.83 -2.23
CA ASP A 83 -18.86 14.78 -0.77
C ASP A 83 -17.75 13.94 -0.12
N ALA A 84 -16.62 13.78 -0.81
CA ALA A 84 -15.48 13.05 -0.26
C ALA A 84 -14.76 13.89 0.80
N SER A 85 -14.49 13.27 1.94
CA SER A 85 -13.60 13.85 2.95
C SER A 85 -12.15 13.86 2.45
N GLU A 86 -11.42 14.89 2.83
CA GLU A 86 -9.98 14.97 2.59
C GLU A 86 -9.26 13.83 3.33
N ILE A 87 -8.40 13.10 2.62
CA ILE A 87 -7.64 11.99 3.19
C ILE A 87 -6.28 12.52 3.65
N THR A 88 -6.01 12.36 4.95
CA THR A 88 -4.71 12.63 5.55
C THR A 88 -4.02 11.31 5.88
N VAL A 89 -2.69 11.27 5.73
CA VAL A 89 -1.90 10.13 6.19
C VAL A 89 -1.83 10.19 7.71
N THR A 90 -2.48 9.22 8.37
CA THR A 90 -2.50 9.11 9.84
C THR A 90 -1.63 7.98 10.36
N GLY A 91 -0.88 7.32 9.48
CA GLY A 91 0.06 6.27 9.86
C GLY A 91 1.17 6.84 10.73
N SER A 92 1.36 6.23 11.89
CA SER A 92 2.61 6.26 12.64
C SER A 92 2.84 4.81 13.06
N GLU A 93 3.76 4.12 12.39
CA GLU A 93 4.23 2.81 12.87
C GLU A 93 5.20 2.98 14.05
#